data_AF-A0A6P7GDU3-F1
#
_entry.id   AF-A0A6P7GDU3-F1
#
_cell.length_a   1.000
_cell.length_b   1.000
_cell.length_c   1.000
_cell.angle_alpha   90.00
_cell.angle_beta   90.00
_cell.angle_gamma   90.00
#
_symmetry.space_group_name_H-M   'P 1'
#
loop_
_entity.id
_entity.type
_entity.pdbx_description
1 polymer ?
#
loop_
_entity_poly.entity_id
_entity_poly.type
_entity_poly.pdbx_seq_one_letter_code
_entity_poly.pdbx_strand_id
1 'polypeptide(L)'
;MQRNFLGIVRKTATKLSNRSIRTLCHTQPQQCPSQPCLNGGTCTEGWNRFICDCTNTLFSGPTCGKEAPTLSFNGTQHMEVTMDTEQVTQTEDIVLRFRTSKPLGLLLITSTVETGDRIELAVAAGRIRLALRLGVREKKKEDREKDKILLAGQNVNDNEFHTVRLSRRGSNLKLQLDGQSPIRGKIITNFRACVVKRHQRREDYSVV
;
A
#
# COMPACT_ATOMS: atom_id res chain seq x y z
N MET A 1 -51.32 13.78 -15.86
CA MET A 1 -50.81 12.79 -14.89
C MET A 1 -49.30 12.96 -14.67
N GLN A 2 -48.84 13.98 -13.92
CA GLN A 2 -47.39 14.21 -13.68
C GLN A 2 -47.04 14.54 -12.21
N ARG A 3 -48.03 14.62 -11.31
CA ARG A 3 -47.81 14.97 -9.89
C ARG A 3 -47.40 13.80 -8.99
N ASN A 4 -47.41 12.56 -9.50
CA ASN A 4 -47.13 11.35 -8.70
C ASN A 4 -45.69 10.82 -8.81
N PHE A 5 -44.90 11.24 -9.81
CA PHE A 5 -43.53 10.72 -9.98
C PHE A 5 -42.58 11.23 -8.88
N LEU A 6 -42.68 12.52 -8.55
CA LEU A 6 -41.85 13.15 -7.51
C LEU A 6 -42.14 12.59 -6.11
N GLY A 7 -43.39 12.21 -5.85
CA GLY A 7 -43.82 11.61 -4.59
C GLY A 7 -43.34 10.17 -4.41
N ILE A 8 -43.29 9.38 -5.50
CA ILE A 8 -42.77 8.01 -5.48
C ILE A 8 -41.25 8.02 -5.25
N VAL A 9 -40.50 8.88 -5.96
CA VAL A 9 -39.04 9.05 -5.79
C VAL A 9 -38.67 9.48 -4.36
N ARG A 10 -39.45 10.40 -3.75
CA ARG A 10 -39.25 10.83 -2.35
C ARG A 10 -39.48 9.69 -1.35
N LYS A 11 -40.51 8.86 -1.55
CA LYS A 11 -40.85 7.73 -0.67
C LYS A 11 -39.83 6.58 -0.77
N THR A 12 -39.21 6.36 -1.93
CA THR A 12 -38.13 5.38 -2.08
C THR A 12 -36.81 5.89 -1.49
N ALA A 13 -36.52 7.20 -1.60
CA ALA A 13 -35.28 7.77 -1.10
C ALA A 13 -35.20 7.77 0.45
N THR A 14 -36.28 8.07 1.16
CA THR A 14 -36.33 7.99 2.64
C THR A 14 -36.12 6.58 3.18
N LYS A 15 -36.35 5.54 2.36
CA LYS A 15 -36.11 4.15 2.73
C LYS A 15 -34.63 3.74 2.65
N LEU A 16 -33.81 4.53 1.94
CA LEU A 16 -32.36 4.31 1.79
C LEU A 16 -31.51 5.33 2.59
N SER A 17 -32.11 6.33 3.23
CA SER A 17 -31.37 7.29 4.03
C SER A 17 -30.83 6.65 5.30
N ASN A 18 -29.53 6.38 5.32
CA ASN A 18 -28.75 6.00 6.51
C ASN A 18 -27.64 7.05 6.72
N ARG A 19 -26.83 6.97 7.78
CA ARG A 19 -25.75 7.93 8.08
C ARG A 19 -24.83 8.24 6.88
N SER A 20 -24.64 7.29 5.97
CA SER A 20 -23.72 7.41 4.82
C SER A 20 -24.39 7.70 3.48
N ILE A 21 -25.73 7.66 3.39
CA ILE A 21 -26.46 7.83 2.12
C ILE A 21 -27.46 8.97 2.28
N ARG A 22 -27.25 10.04 1.49
CA ARG A 22 -28.18 11.17 1.41
C ARG A 22 -29.11 10.98 0.21
N THR A 23 -30.36 11.34 0.39
CA THR A 23 -31.44 11.17 -0.60
C THR A 23 -31.31 12.06 -1.83
N LEU A 24 -30.41 13.03 -1.81
CA LEU A 24 -30.18 14.01 -2.86
C LEU A 24 -28.68 14.27 -3.03
N CYS A 25 -28.26 14.44 -4.28
CA CYS A 25 -26.95 14.97 -4.61
C CYS A 25 -26.93 16.45 -4.22
N HIS A 26 -26.19 16.77 -3.18
CA HIS A 26 -25.90 18.14 -2.77
C HIS A 26 -24.39 18.32 -2.86
N THR A 27 -23.93 19.47 -3.31
CA THR A 27 -22.52 19.84 -3.28
C THR A 27 -22.23 20.55 -1.96
N GLN A 28 -21.25 20.08 -1.20
CA GLN A 28 -20.76 20.79 -0.03
C GLN A 28 -19.64 21.77 -0.43
N PRO A 29 -19.45 22.87 0.34
CA PRO A 29 -18.28 23.72 0.20
C PRO A 29 -16.99 22.92 0.36
N GLN A 30 -15.91 23.38 -0.28
CA GLN A 30 -14.59 22.78 -0.11
C GLN A 30 -14.19 22.80 1.37
N GLN A 31 -13.70 21.67 1.86
CA GLN A 31 -13.37 21.48 3.27
C GLN A 31 -11.86 21.62 3.50
N CYS A 32 -11.01 21.37 2.51
CA CYS A 32 -9.57 21.53 2.67
C CYS A 32 -9.08 22.94 3.09
N PRO A 33 -9.73 24.06 2.72
CA PRO A 33 -9.31 25.40 3.19
C PRO A 33 -9.34 25.58 4.71
N SER A 34 -10.11 24.77 5.45
CA SER A 34 -10.09 24.79 6.93
C SER A 34 -8.89 24.04 7.54
N GLN A 35 -8.01 23.49 6.69
CA GLN A 35 -6.82 22.72 7.08
C GLN A 35 -7.12 21.56 8.05
N PRO A 36 -8.03 20.64 7.69
CA PRO A 36 -8.45 19.55 8.58
C PRO A 36 -7.37 18.47 8.80
N CYS A 37 -6.35 18.41 7.95
CA CYS A 37 -5.26 17.44 8.04
C CYS A 37 -4.12 17.98 8.91
N LEU A 38 -3.86 17.31 10.03
CA LEU A 38 -2.84 17.69 11.01
C LEU A 38 -1.45 17.14 10.61
N ASN A 39 -0.42 17.59 11.33
CA ASN A 39 0.93 17.03 11.29
C ASN A 39 1.55 16.91 9.89
N GLY A 40 1.26 17.87 9.01
CA GLY A 40 1.77 17.89 7.64
C GLY A 40 1.08 16.93 6.67
N GLY A 41 -0.07 16.35 7.04
CA GLY A 41 -0.89 15.53 6.14
C GLY A 41 -1.40 16.34 4.95
N THR A 42 -1.41 15.73 3.76
CA THR A 42 -1.89 16.41 2.54
C THR A 42 -3.41 16.31 2.45
N CYS A 43 -4.09 17.45 2.33
CA CYS A 43 -5.53 17.49 2.13
C CYS A 43 -5.91 17.44 0.66
N THR A 44 -6.85 16.56 0.31
CA THR A 44 -7.48 16.50 -1.01
C THR A 44 -8.99 16.55 -0.89
N GLU A 45 -9.64 17.27 -1.81
CA GLU A 45 -11.10 17.37 -1.82
C GLU A 45 -11.71 16.12 -2.47
N GLY A 46 -12.60 15.45 -1.75
CA GLY A 46 -13.40 14.35 -2.24
C GLY A 46 -14.86 14.75 -2.45
N TRP A 47 -15.72 13.79 -2.75
CA TRP A 47 -17.16 14.04 -2.86
C TRP A 47 -17.76 14.33 -1.48
N ASN A 48 -18.03 15.61 -1.20
CA ASN A 48 -18.57 16.11 0.07
C ASN A 48 -17.76 15.74 1.32
N ARG A 49 -16.44 15.61 1.18
CA ARG A 49 -15.52 15.33 2.29
C ARG A 49 -14.11 15.76 1.94
N PHE A 50 -13.33 16.14 2.95
CA PHE A 50 -11.88 16.13 2.83
C PHE A 50 -11.33 14.70 2.97
N ILE A 51 -10.17 14.46 2.37
CA ILE A 51 -9.40 13.21 2.50
C ILE A 51 -7.97 13.61 2.86
N CYS A 52 -7.49 13.12 4.01
CA CYS A 52 -6.12 13.33 4.45
C CYS A 52 -5.22 12.17 4.04
N ASP A 53 -4.17 12.46 3.28
CA ASP A 53 -3.07 11.55 3.05
C ASP A 53 -2.02 11.71 4.17
N CYS A 54 -1.97 10.73 5.07
CA CYS A 54 -1.01 10.66 6.17
C CYS A 54 0.23 9.82 5.83
N THR A 55 0.34 9.28 4.61
CA THR A 55 1.40 8.31 4.27
C THR A 55 2.80 8.90 4.34
N ASN A 56 2.95 10.22 4.23
CA ASN A 56 4.22 10.94 4.40
C ASN A 56 4.40 11.52 5.81
N THR A 57 3.57 11.17 6.79
CA THR A 57 3.69 11.62 8.20
C THR A 57 3.92 10.42 9.14
N LEU A 58 4.31 10.68 10.39
CA LEU A 58 4.39 9.66 11.45
C LEU A 58 3.03 9.47 12.15
N PHE A 59 1.95 9.87 11.49
CA PHE A 59 0.62 9.91 12.06
C PHE A 59 -0.37 9.14 11.18
N SER A 60 -1.48 8.78 11.78
CA SER A 60 -2.54 7.95 11.20
C SER A 60 -3.91 8.49 11.60
N GLY A 61 -4.95 7.85 11.06
CA GLY A 61 -6.34 8.24 11.27
C GLY A 61 -6.85 9.25 10.24
N PRO A 62 -8.13 9.64 10.33
CA PRO A 62 -8.82 10.40 9.28
C PRO A 62 -8.29 11.83 9.10
N THR A 63 -7.60 12.37 10.10
CA THR A 63 -7.05 13.74 10.12
C THR A 63 -5.55 13.75 10.40
N CYS A 64 -4.87 12.61 10.37
CA CYS A 64 -3.45 12.47 10.76
C CYS A 64 -3.13 12.99 12.18
N GLY A 65 -4.09 12.93 13.10
CA GLY A 65 -3.95 13.43 14.47
C GLY A 65 -3.46 12.39 15.49
N LYS A 66 -3.35 11.11 15.11
CA LYS A 66 -2.92 10.03 16.00
C LYS A 66 -1.55 9.55 15.59
N GLU A 67 -0.64 9.30 16.53
CA GLU A 67 0.66 8.72 16.20
C GLU A 67 0.47 7.36 15.52
N ALA A 68 1.24 7.12 14.46
CA ALA A 68 1.23 5.85 13.77
C ALA A 68 2.06 4.82 14.56
N PRO A 69 1.60 3.56 14.66
CA PRO A 69 2.35 2.53 15.37
C PRO A 69 3.69 2.28 14.66
N THR A 70 4.79 2.52 15.37
CA THR A 70 6.13 2.26 14.86
C THR A 70 6.69 0.99 15.50
N LEU A 71 7.06 0.02 14.67
CA LEU A 71 7.72 -1.20 15.12
C LEU A 71 9.22 -1.04 14.96
N SER A 72 9.99 -1.32 16.01
CA SER A 72 11.45 -1.34 15.97
C SER A 72 11.95 -2.77 16.07
N PHE A 73 12.82 -3.16 15.14
CA PHE A 73 13.41 -4.48 15.03
C PHE A 73 14.90 -4.38 15.32
N ASN A 74 15.42 -5.31 16.12
CA ASN A 74 16.84 -5.45 16.48
C ASN A 74 17.53 -6.62 15.75
N GLY A 75 17.04 -7.00 14.57
CA GLY A 75 17.62 -8.08 13.77
C GLY A 75 17.29 -9.49 14.26
N THR A 76 16.73 -9.65 15.46
CA THR A 76 16.23 -10.96 15.95
C THR A 76 14.71 -11.07 15.95
N GLN A 77 14.03 -9.93 15.88
CA GLN A 77 12.58 -9.82 15.91
C GLN A 77 11.97 -9.92 14.51
N HIS A 78 10.69 -10.27 14.45
CA HIS A 78 9.88 -10.24 13.24
C HIS A 78 8.42 -10.00 13.57
N MET A 79 7.67 -9.52 12.58
CA MET A 79 6.22 -9.43 12.63
C MET A 79 5.65 -10.32 11.54
N GLU A 80 4.80 -11.27 11.92
CA GLU A 80 4.06 -12.12 11.01
C GLU A 80 2.58 -11.72 11.03
N VAL A 81 2.00 -11.67 9.83
CA VAL A 81 0.56 -11.51 9.63
C VAL A 81 0.13 -12.71 8.80
N THR A 82 -0.76 -13.51 9.37
CA THR A 82 -1.33 -14.69 8.73
C THR A 82 -2.76 -14.37 8.34
N MET A 83 -3.15 -14.72 7.12
CA MET A 83 -4.54 -14.66 6.69
C MET A 83 -5.17 -16.03 6.88
N ASP A 84 -6.46 -16.05 7.20
CA ASP A 84 -7.22 -17.29 7.38
C ASP A 84 -7.33 -18.09 6.06
N THR A 85 -7.25 -17.40 4.92
CA THR A 85 -7.33 -17.99 3.58
C THR A 85 -6.30 -17.36 2.64
N GLU A 86 -5.76 -18.15 1.71
CA GLU A 86 -4.86 -17.61 0.68
C GLU A 86 -5.61 -16.60 -0.19
N GLN A 87 -5.11 -15.36 -0.25
CA GLN A 87 -5.71 -14.31 -1.06
C GLN A 87 -5.06 -14.30 -2.43
N VAL A 88 -5.87 -14.25 -3.50
CA VAL A 88 -5.38 -14.15 -4.89
C VAL A 88 -5.70 -12.76 -5.42
N THR A 89 -4.70 -11.94 -5.71
CA THR A 89 -4.82 -10.55 -6.17
C THR A 89 -4.20 -10.32 -7.55
N GLN A 90 -4.78 -9.36 -8.29
CA GLN A 90 -4.20 -8.82 -9.54
C GLN A 90 -3.83 -7.34 -9.37
N THR A 91 -4.06 -6.79 -8.18
CA THR A 91 -3.88 -5.41 -7.83
C THR A 91 -3.40 -5.33 -6.40
N GLU A 92 -2.25 -4.70 -6.22
CA GLU A 92 -1.62 -4.51 -4.93
C GLU A 92 -1.24 -3.04 -4.80
N ASP A 93 -1.48 -2.49 -3.62
CA ASP A 93 -1.00 -1.17 -3.21
C ASP A 93 -0.38 -1.33 -1.84
N ILE A 94 0.95 -1.33 -1.80
CA ILE A 94 1.73 -1.54 -0.59
C ILE A 94 2.54 -0.28 -0.35
N VAL A 95 2.31 0.34 0.79
CA VAL A 95 3.05 1.52 1.26
C VAL A 95 3.64 1.17 2.61
N LEU A 96 4.94 1.39 2.76
CA LEU A 96 5.65 1.23 4.04
C LEU A 96 6.59 2.41 4.23
N ARG A 97 6.74 2.86 5.47
CA ARG A 97 7.83 3.74 5.84
C ARG A 97 8.86 2.96 6.61
N PHE A 98 10.13 3.22 6.36
CA PHE A 98 11.21 2.57 7.08
C PHE A 98 12.36 3.54 7.34
N ARG A 99 13.15 3.19 8.35
CA ARG A 99 14.40 3.86 8.70
C ARG A 99 15.42 2.81 9.14
N THR A 100 16.61 2.86 8.57
CA THR A 100 17.71 1.96 8.95
C THR A 100 19.07 2.61 8.66
N SER A 101 20.10 2.16 9.37
CA SER A 101 21.51 2.42 9.02
C SER A 101 22.17 1.23 8.33
N LYS A 102 21.47 0.09 8.21
CA LYS A 102 22.00 -1.14 7.64
C LYS A 102 21.93 -1.09 6.11
N PRO A 103 22.99 -1.50 5.39
CA PRO A 103 23.02 -1.48 3.93
C PRO A 103 22.23 -2.65 3.30
N LEU A 104 21.85 -3.63 4.11
CA LEU A 104 21.00 -4.77 3.79
C LEU A 104 19.85 -4.77 4.81
N GLY A 105 18.69 -5.33 4.44
CA GLY A 105 17.53 -5.33 5.32
C GLY A 105 16.25 -5.80 4.65
N LEU A 106 15.63 -6.89 5.09
CA LEU A 106 14.30 -7.26 4.58
C LEU A 106 13.20 -6.36 5.17
N LEU A 107 12.41 -5.69 4.33
CA LEU A 107 11.32 -4.79 4.75
C LEU A 107 9.92 -5.40 4.61
N LEU A 108 9.73 -6.30 3.65
CA LEU A 108 8.48 -7.05 3.49
C LEU A 108 8.76 -8.29 2.68
N ILE A 109 8.11 -9.37 3.06
CA ILE A 109 7.97 -10.53 2.20
C ILE A 109 6.55 -11.08 2.29
N THR A 110 5.94 -11.31 1.14
CA THR A 110 4.78 -12.18 1.01
C THR A 110 5.24 -13.52 0.45
N SER A 111 4.63 -14.61 0.90
CA SER A 111 4.86 -15.93 0.33
C SER A 111 3.55 -16.70 0.33
N THR A 112 3.39 -17.67 -0.56
CA THR A 112 2.18 -18.50 -0.63
C THR A 112 2.62 -19.95 -0.64
N VAL A 113 1.85 -20.81 0.02
CA VAL A 113 2.24 -22.22 0.13
C VAL A 113 1.90 -22.94 -1.16
N GLU A 114 0.77 -22.60 -1.79
CA GLU A 114 0.29 -23.31 -2.99
C GLU A 114 0.96 -22.88 -4.30
N THR A 115 1.23 -21.58 -4.48
CA THR A 115 1.73 -21.04 -5.76
C THR A 115 3.22 -20.70 -5.75
N GLY A 116 3.83 -20.53 -4.57
CA GLY A 116 5.22 -20.09 -4.44
C GLY A 116 5.43 -18.63 -4.84
N ASP A 117 4.34 -17.86 -4.97
CA ASP A 117 4.38 -16.43 -5.30
C ASP A 117 5.07 -15.66 -4.18
N ARG A 118 5.92 -14.71 -4.56
CA ARG A 118 6.72 -13.94 -3.61
C ARG A 118 6.82 -12.49 -4.05
N ILE A 119 6.39 -11.58 -3.19
CA ILE A 119 6.71 -10.17 -3.26
C ILE A 119 7.72 -9.89 -2.17
N GLU A 120 8.92 -9.45 -2.53
CA GLU A 120 9.97 -9.10 -1.59
C GLU A 120 10.36 -7.62 -1.77
N LEU A 121 10.31 -6.86 -0.68
CA LEU A 121 10.90 -5.53 -0.57
C LEU A 121 12.03 -5.60 0.44
N ALA A 122 13.21 -5.12 0.05
CA ALA A 122 14.39 -5.09 0.89
C ALA A 122 15.26 -3.87 0.59
N VAL A 123 16.06 -3.47 1.57
CA VAL A 123 17.26 -2.66 1.36
C VAL A 123 18.35 -3.60 0.85
N ALA A 124 18.97 -3.26 -0.28
CA ALA A 124 20.05 -4.02 -0.88
C ALA A 124 21.13 -3.05 -1.39
N ALA A 125 22.31 -3.08 -0.75
CA ALA A 125 23.42 -2.17 -1.04
C ALA A 125 22.99 -0.68 -1.00
N GLY A 126 22.23 -0.31 0.03
CA GLY A 126 21.74 1.07 0.22
C GLY A 126 20.68 1.52 -0.80
N ARG A 127 20.07 0.59 -1.55
CA ARG A 127 18.97 0.87 -2.49
C ARG A 127 17.74 0.08 -2.08
N ILE A 128 16.55 0.54 -2.48
CA ILE A 128 15.36 -0.29 -2.39
C ILE A 128 15.32 -1.29 -3.53
N ARG A 129 15.16 -2.56 -3.18
CA ARG A 129 15.02 -3.69 -4.10
C ARG A 129 13.63 -4.28 -3.95
N LEU A 130 12.87 -4.25 -5.04
CA LEU A 130 11.71 -5.10 -5.25
C LEU A 130 12.16 -6.36 -6.00
N ALA A 131 11.81 -7.54 -5.49
CA ALA A 131 11.88 -8.79 -6.24
C ALA A 131 10.50 -9.45 -6.25
N LEU A 132 9.98 -9.70 -7.45
CA LEU A 132 8.67 -10.29 -7.65
C LEU A 132 8.78 -11.62 -8.41
N ARG A 133 8.23 -12.67 -7.82
CA ARG A 133 8.08 -13.99 -8.43
C ARG A 133 6.62 -14.41 -8.43
N LEU A 134 6.13 -14.88 -9.57
CA LEU A 134 4.74 -15.33 -9.73
C LEU A 134 4.66 -16.59 -10.57
N GLY A 135 3.86 -17.57 -10.13
CA GLY A 135 3.51 -18.75 -10.91
C GLY A 135 4.65 -19.75 -11.12
N VAL A 136 5.67 -19.75 -10.26
CA VAL A 136 6.83 -20.66 -10.37
C VAL A 136 6.85 -21.60 -9.16
N ARG A 137 6.37 -22.84 -9.36
CA ARG A 137 6.30 -23.88 -8.31
C ARG A 137 7.61 -24.62 -8.07
N GLU A 138 8.43 -24.81 -9.10
CA GLU A 138 9.71 -25.53 -9.01
C GLU A 138 10.85 -24.68 -9.55
N LYS A 139 11.99 -24.66 -8.84
CA LYS A 139 13.22 -24.01 -9.32
C LYS A 139 13.88 -24.88 -10.40
N LYS A 140 13.36 -24.91 -11.62
CA LYS A 140 14.19 -25.38 -12.74
C LYS A 140 15.31 -24.37 -12.96
N LYS A 141 16.48 -24.83 -13.43
CA LYS A 141 17.70 -24.00 -13.57
C LYS A 141 17.46 -22.77 -14.46
N GLU A 142 16.51 -22.88 -15.40
CA GLU A 142 16.02 -21.84 -16.32
C GLU A 142 15.05 -20.83 -15.65
N ASP A 143 14.46 -21.15 -14.50
CA ASP A 143 13.49 -20.27 -13.82
C ASP A 143 14.13 -19.25 -12.86
N ARG A 144 15.45 -19.36 -12.60
CA ARG A 144 16.18 -18.43 -11.72
C ARG A 144 16.23 -17.00 -12.28
N GLU A 145 15.99 -16.81 -13.57
CA GLU A 145 16.00 -15.52 -14.26
C GLU A 145 14.61 -14.86 -14.35
N LYS A 146 13.56 -15.49 -13.81
CA LYS A 146 12.17 -14.99 -13.91
C LYS A 146 11.77 -14.00 -12.82
N ASP A 147 12.61 -13.76 -11.82
CA ASP A 147 12.32 -12.76 -10.79
C ASP A 147 12.36 -11.37 -11.43
N LYS A 148 11.22 -10.67 -11.41
CA LYS A 148 11.22 -9.28 -11.85
C LYS A 148 11.80 -8.43 -10.74
N ILE A 149 12.99 -7.88 -10.98
CA ILE A 149 13.69 -7.01 -10.04
C ILE A 149 13.54 -5.55 -10.49
N LEU A 150 13.16 -4.67 -9.55
CA LEU A 150 13.27 -3.23 -9.71
C LEU A 150 14.13 -2.67 -8.58
N LEU A 151 15.00 -1.71 -8.91
CA LEU A 151 15.83 -0.99 -7.95
C LEU A 151 15.45 0.48 -7.95
N ALA A 152 15.29 1.08 -6.77
CA ALA A 152 14.97 2.50 -6.60
C ALA A 152 15.87 3.15 -5.55
N GLY A 153 16.19 4.43 -5.77
CA GLY A 153 17.00 5.24 -4.87
C GLY A 153 18.44 4.78 -4.71
N GLN A 154 19.15 5.48 -3.81
CA GLN A 154 20.48 5.21 -3.29
C GLN A 154 20.58 5.82 -1.89
N ASN A 155 21.51 5.33 -1.07
CA ASN A 155 21.76 5.79 0.30
C ASN A 155 20.52 5.78 1.21
N VAL A 156 19.60 4.83 1.02
CA VAL A 156 18.36 4.74 1.83
C VAL A 156 18.59 4.21 3.25
N ASN A 157 19.85 4.01 3.61
CA ASN A 157 20.34 3.55 4.89
C ASN A 157 21.08 4.68 5.65
N ASP A 158 20.61 5.91 5.48
CA ASP A 158 21.11 7.15 6.09
C ASP A 158 20.52 7.41 7.49
N ASN A 159 19.73 6.48 8.02
CA ASN A 159 19.00 6.61 9.27
C ASN A 159 17.94 7.74 9.26
N GLU A 160 17.46 8.13 8.08
CA GLU A 160 16.27 8.96 7.90
C GLU A 160 15.06 8.13 7.45
N PHE A 161 13.85 8.68 7.62
CA PHE A 161 12.63 7.98 7.21
C PHE A 161 12.40 8.11 5.70
N HIS A 162 12.32 6.96 5.03
CA HIS A 162 11.92 6.84 3.64
C HIS A 162 10.56 6.16 3.50
N THR A 163 9.83 6.50 2.44
CA THR A 163 8.53 5.93 2.09
C THR A 163 8.64 5.13 0.79
N VAL A 164 8.33 3.84 0.83
CA VAL A 164 8.31 2.99 -0.37
C VAL A 164 6.87 2.69 -0.74
N ARG A 165 6.51 2.99 -1.99
CA ARG A 165 5.20 2.64 -2.56
C ARG A 165 5.39 1.67 -3.72
N LEU A 166 4.85 0.47 -3.56
CA LEU A 166 4.69 -0.54 -4.60
C LEU A 166 3.24 -0.51 -5.07
N SER A 167 3.04 -0.22 -6.36
CA SER A 167 1.75 -0.33 -7.01
C SER A 167 1.84 -1.34 -8.14
N ARG A 168 1.02 -2.38 -8.06
CA ARG A 168 0.86 -3.37 -9.11
C ARG A 168 -0.57 -3.34 -9.63
N ARG A 169 -0.72 -3.36 -10.95
CA ARG A 169 -2.00 -3.46 -11.66
C ARG A 169 -1.82 -4.42 -12.84
N GLY A 170 -2.22 -5.68 -12.65
CA GLY A 170 -2.01 -6.76 -13.60
C GLY A 170 -0.52 -7.06 -13.81
N SER A 171 -0.04 -6.89 -15.03
CA SER A 171 1.39 -7.03 -15.38
C SER A 171 2.21 -5.77 -15.13
N ASN A 172 1.57 -4.62 -14.86
CA ASN A 172 2.27 -3.35 -14.66
C ASN A 172 2.72 -3.20 -13.21
N LEU A 173 3.98 -2.82 -13.03
CA LEU A 173 4.60 -2.54 -11.75
C LEU A 173 5.08 -1.09 -11.71
N LYS A 174 4.91 -0.46 -10.55
CA LYS A 174 5.51 0.81 -10.19
C LYS A 174 6.14 0.69 -8.81
N LEU A 175 7.41 1.04 -8.71
CA LEU A 175 8.14 1.18 -7.47
C LEU A 175 8.52 2.65 -7.30
N GLN A 176 8.01 3.29 -6.26
CA GLN A 176 8.30 4.68 -5.95
C GLN A 176 9.00 4.75 -4.60
N LEU A 177 10.06 5.55 -4.53
CA LEU A 177 10.73 5.92 -3.29
C LEU A 177 10.45 7.40 -3.06
N ASP A 178 9.91 7.71 -1.89
CA ASP A 178 9.53 9.05 -1.46
C ASP A 178 8.63 9.73 -2.51
N GLY A 179 8.83 11.02 -2.74
CA GLY A 179 8.14 11.80 -3.78
C GLY A 179 8.75 11.68 -5.18
N GLN A 180 9.73 10.81 -5.40
CA GLN A 180 10.47 10.75 -6.67
C GLN A 180 9.65 10.10 -7.80
N SER A 181 10.11 10.25 -9.04
CA SER A 181 9.48 9.58 -10.19
C SER A 181 9.52 8.05 -10.04
N PRO A 182 8.40 7.35 -10.27
CA PRO A 182 8.34 5.90 -10.07
C PRO A 182 9.12 5.14 -11.13
N ILE A 183 9.89 4.14 -10.70
CA ILE A 183 10.50 3.13 -11.57
C ILE A 183 9.40 2.17 -12.03
N ARG A 184 9.32 1.92 -13.34
CA ARG A 184 8.26 1.11 -13.93
C ARG A 184 8.82 -0.22 -14.43
N GLY A 185 8.02 -1.26 -14.26
CA GLY A 185 8.31 -2.60 -14.76
C GLY A 185 7.09 -3.25 -15.37
N LYS A 186 7.32 -4.25 -16.21
CA LYS A 186 6.29 -5.20 -16.65
C LYS A 186 6.69 -6.62 -16.30
N ILE A 187 5.70 -7.42 -15.92
CA ILE A 187 5.81 -8.86 -15.70
C ILE A 187 5.43 -9.55 -17.01
N ILE A 188 6.09 -10.66 -17.33
CA ILE A 188 5.96 -11.38 -18.61
C ILE A 188 4.58 -12.05 -18.74
N THR A 189 3.83 -12.20 -17.65
CA THR A 189 2.60 -12.99 -17.59
C THR A 189 1.53 -12.32 -16.73
N ASN A 190 0.26 -12.45 -17.11
CA ASN A 190 -0.91 -11.96 -16.35
C ASN A 190 -1.26 -12.87 -15.16
N PHE A 191 -0.26 -13.48 -14.51
CA PHE A 191 -0.52 -14.33 -13.34
C PHE A 191 -1.06 -13.49 -12.18
N ARG A 192 -2.04 -14.06 -11.48
CA ARG A 192 -2.51 -13.53 -10.20
C ARG A 192 -1.39 -13.75 -9.17
N ALA A 193 -1.08 -12.76 -8.35
CA ALA A 193 -0.26 -13.02 -7.15
C ALA A 193 -1.18 -13.56 -6.07
N CYS A 194 -0.78 -14.61 -5.38
CA CYS A 194 -1.32 -14.83 -4.06
C CYS A 194 -0.54 -13.99 -3.02
N VAL A 195 -1.26 -13.47 -2.03
CA VAL A 195 -0.74 -12.89 -0.79
C VAL A 195 -1.37 -13.78 0.30
N VAL A 196 -0.66 -14.65 1.00
CA VAL A 196 -0.07 -14.35 2.31
C VAL A 196 0.48 -15.63 2.95
N LYS A 197 1.70 -15.50 3.47
CA LYS A 197 2.28 -16.07 4.69
C LYS A 197 3.53 -15.23 4.92
N ARG A 198 3.52 -14.37 5.93
CA ARG A 198 4.48 -13.27 6.07
C ARG A 198 5.63 -13.69 6.97
N HIS A 199 6.71 -14.21 6.37
CA HIS A 199 7.93 -14.49 7.12
C HIS A 199 8.91 -13.31 7.03
N GLN A 200 8.67 -12.20 7.72
CA GLN A 200 9.71 -11.16 7.85
C GLN A 200 10.93 -11.77 8.57
N ARG A 201 12.09 -11.89 7.93
CA ARG A 201 13.31 -12.42 8.55
C ARG A 201 14.36 -11.31 8.74
N ARG A 202 14.59 -11.01 10.02
CA ARG A 202 15.85 -10.62 10.73
C ARG A 202 16.74 -9.54 10.14
N GLU A 203 16.41 -8.24 10.25
CA GLU A 203 17.40 -7.13 10.24
C GLU A 203 16.94 -5.93 11.11
N ASP A 204 17.87 -5.01 11.44
CA ASP A 204 17.64 -3.83 12.31
C ASP A 204 16.94 -2.69 11.53
N TYR A 205 15.68 -2.38 11.84
CA TYR A 205 14.98 -1.22 11.26
C TYR A 205 13.75 -0.80 12.07
N SER A 206 13.32 0.45 11.91
CA SER A 206 11.98 0.89 12.34
C SER A 206 11.05 0.93 11.14
N VAL A 207 9.85 0.35 11.24
CA VAL A 207 8.81 0.39 10.18
C VAL A 207 7.52 0.95 10.74
N VAL A 208 6.92 1.85 9.96
CA VAL A 208 5.59 2.44 10.18
C VAL A 208 4.68 2.02 9.03
#